data_AF-X0TTS4-F1
#
_entry.id   AF-X0TTS4-F1
#
_cell.length_a   1.000
_cell.length_b   1.000
_cell.length_c   1.000
_cell.angle_alpha   90.00
_cell.angle_beta   90.00
_cell.angle_gamma   90.00
#
_symmetry.space_group_name_H-M   'P 1'
#
loop_
_entity.id
_entity.type
_entity.pdbx_description
1 polymer ?
#
loop_
_entity_poly.entity_id
_entity_poly.type
_entity_poly.pdbx_seq_one_letter_code
_entity_poly.pdbx_strand_id
1 'polypeptide(L)'
;MAQHAAQSAPESPIPDPATVTPEAWQEDLTFLAARISEQHPNPWHHVTRGEFEAAVRRLHGRIPELDYPQTLVGFMQIVALLGPGDGHSRVRL
;
A
#
# COMPACT_ATOMS: atom_id res chain seq x y z
N MET A 1 -40.38 -14.09 19.73
CA MET A 1 -39.07 -13.58 20.16
C MET A 1 -38.08 -13.87 19.05
N ALA A 2 -37.68 -12.84 18.30
CA ALA A 2 -36.88 -12.96 17.09
C ALA A 2 -35.41 -13.22 17.43
N GLN A 3 -34.86 -14.29 16.86
CA GLN A 3 -33.44 -14.61 16.90
C GLN A 3 -32.72 -13.62 15.96
N HIS A 4 -31.84 -12.78 16.51
CA HIS A 4 -30.88 -12.02 15.71
C HIS A 4 -29.86 -13.00 15.14
N ALA A 5 -30.06 -13.44 13.91
CA ALA A 5 -29.02 -14.07 13.12
C ALA A 5 -27.89 -13.04 12.93
N ALA A 6 -26.74 -13.32 13.53
CA ALA A 6 -25.50 -12.63 13.17
C ALA A 6 -25.23 -12.92 11.69
N GLN A 7 -25.50 -11.95 10.85
CA GLN A 7 -25.16 -12.01 9.43
C GLN A 7 -23.65 -11.95 9.34
N SER A 8 -23.01 -13.11 9.15
CA SER A 8 -21.63 -13.17 8.67
C SER A 8 -21.57 -12.41 7.35
N ALA A 9 -20.85 -11.29 7.33
CA ALA A 9 -20.50 -10.62 6.09
C ALA A 9 -19.84 -11.66 5.16
N PRO A 10 -20.12 -11.65 3.84
CA PRO A 10 -19.38 -12.50 2.93
C PRO A 10 -17.89 -12.13 3.07
N GLU A 11 -17.06 -13.13 3.41
CA GLU A 11 -15.61 -13.02 3.30
C GLU A 11 -15.33 -12.59 1.86
N SER A 12 -14.92 -11.33 1.69
CA SER A 12 -14.63 -10.80 0.36
C SER A 12 -13.52 -11.68 -0.20
N PRO A 13 -13.69 -12.32 -1.37
CA PRO A 13 -12.62 -13.13 -1.93
C PRO A 13 -11.43 -12.20 -2.12
N ILE A 14 -10.31 -12.51 -1.45
CA ILE A 14 -9.05 -11.82 -1.70
C ILE A 14 -8.80 -11.98 -3.20
N PRO A 15 -8.78 -10.89 -3.99
CA PRO A 15 -8.60 -10.98 -5.43
C PRO A 15 -7.31 -11.75 -5.71
N ASP A 16 -7.34 -12.64 -6.68
CA ASP A 16 -6.12 -13.33 -7.11
C ASP A 16 -5.13 -12.24 -7.53
N PRO A 17 -3.94 -12.16 -6.90
CA PRO A 17 -2.96 -11.15 -7.26
C PRO A 17 -2.56 -11.17 -8.75
N ALA A 18 -2.79 -12.30 -9.44
CA ALA A 18 -2.62 -12.43 -10.89
C ALA A 18 -3.68 -11.70 -11.73
N THR A 19 -4.73 -11.14 -11.12
CA THR A 19 -5.85 -10.46 -11.80
C THR A 19 -5.87 -8.95 -11.59
N VAL A 20 -4.97 -8.40 -10.76
CA VAL A 20 -4.88 -6.97 -10.51
C VAL A 20 -4.19 -6.27 -11.68
N THR A 21 -4.81 -5.24 -12.24
CA THR A 21 -4.25 -4.51 -13.37
C THR A 21 -3.14 -3.55 -12.91
N PRO A 22 -2.20 -3.17 -13.80
CA PRO A 22 -1.21 -2.13 -13.49
C PRO A 22 -1.82 -0.83 -12.97
N GLU A 23 -2.97 -0.41 -13.51
CA GLU A 23 -3.66 0.81 -13.12
C GLU A 23 -4.17 0.73 -11.68
N ALA A 24 -4.73 -0.42 -11.28
CA ALA A 24 -5.16 -0.64 -9.89
C ALA A 24 -3.97 -0.56 -8.92
N TRP A 25 -2.82 -1.15 -9.26
CA TRP A 25 -1.61 -1.03 -8.46
C TRP A 25 -1.10 0.43 -8.37
N GLN A 26 -1.22 1.19 -9.44
CA GLN A 26 -0.84 2.60 -9.47
C GLN A 26 -1.76 3.47 -8.60
N GLU A 27 -3.07 3.18 -8.61
CA GLU A 27 -4.05 3.80 -7.72
C GLU A 27 -3.76 3.49 -6.26
N ASP A 28 -3.50 2.22 -5.92
CA ASP A 28 -3.15 1.79 -4.56
C ASP A 28 -1.86 2.45 -4.07
N LEU A 29 -0.85 2.57 -4.93
CA LEU A 29 0.40 3.25 -4.59
C LEU A 29 0.16 4.74 -4.30
N THR A 30 -0.67 5.39 -5.11
CA THR A 30 -1.04 6.80 -4.94
C THR A 30 -1.82 7.00 -3.64
N PHE A 31 -2.76 6.10 -3.36
CA PHE A 31 -3.52 6.10 -2.11
C PHE A 31 -2.59 5.92 -0.91
N LEU A 32 -1.69 4.94 -0.93
CA LEU A 32 -0.71 4.71 0.13
C LEU A 32 0.14 5.96 0.42
N ALA A 33 0.68 6.58 -0.63
CA ALA A 33 1.50 7.79 -0.50
C ALA A 33 0.74 8.96 0.14
N ALA A 34 -0.54 9.14 -0.22
CA ALA A 34 -1.40 10.14 0.39
C ALA A 34 -1.64 9.84 1.89
N ARG A 35 -1.99 8.59 2.23
CA ARG A 35 -2.26 8.21 3.62
C ARG A 35 -1.05 8.35 4.53
N ILE A 36 0.15 8.00 4.05
CA ILE A 36 1.42 8.22 4.78
C ILE A 36 1.61 9.71 5.08
N SER A 37 1.41 10.56 4.07
CA SER A 37 1.60 12.00 4.21
C SER A 37 0.58 12.65 5.16
N GLU A 38 -0.65 12.14 5.21
CA GLU A 38 -1.75 12.71 5.99
C GLU A 38 -1.81 12.23 7.45
N GLN A 39 -1.49 10.96 7.71
CA GLN A 39 -1.74 10.34 9.03
C GLN A 39 -0.49 9.91 9.78
N HIS A 40 0.65 9.78 9.11
CA HIS A 40 1.84 9.37 9.81
C HIS A 40 2.31 10.52 10.72
N PRO A 41 2.58 10.30 12.02
CA PRO A 41 2.91 11.40 12.93
C PRO A 41 4.25 12.09 12.61
N ASN A 42 5.20 11.36 12.03
CA ASN A 42 6.51 11.91 11.65
C ASN A 42 7.18 11.17 10.47
N PRO A 43 6.54 11.11 9.28
CA PRO A 43 7.00 10.31 8.15
C PRO A 43 8.32 10.79 7.55
N TRP A 44 8.70 12.04 7.84
CA TRP A 44 9.87 12.69 7.24
C TRP A 44 11.10 12.68 8.13
N HIS A 45 11.11 11.87 9.19
CA HIS A 45 12.23 11.82 10.13
C HIS A 45 13.48 11.19 9.49
N HIS A 46 13.29 10.19 8.62
CA HIS A 46 14.38 9.43 8.00
C HIS A 46 14.53 9.68 6.50
N VAL A 47 13.53 10.28 5.85
CA VAL A 47 13.50 10.57 4.42
C VAL A 47 12.89 11.94 4.19
N THR A 48 13.41 12.71 3.23
CA THR A 48 12.75 13.97 2.85
C THR A 48 11.49 13.69 2.05
N ARG A 49 10.51 14.59 2.12
CA ARG A 49 9.29 14.50 1.30
C ARG A 49 9.60 14.37 -0.20
N GLY A 50 10.60 15.10 -0.69
CA GLY A 50 10.99 15.05 -2.11
C GLY A 50 11.60 13.70 -2.52
N GLU A 51 12.42 13.08 -1.67
CA GLU A 51 12.97 11.75 -1.91
C GLU A 51 11.88 10.67 -1.89
N PHE A 52 10.94 10.77 -0.95
CA PHE A 52 9.78 9.88 -0.89
C PHE A 52 8.90 10.00 -2.14
N GLU A 53 8.50 11.21 -2.53
CA GLU A 53 7.70 11.47 -3.73
C GLU A 53 8.43 10.99 -5.01
N ALA A 54 9.75 11.16 -5.07
CA ALA A 54 10.56 10.65 -6.17
C ALA A 54 10.57 9.11 -6.21
N ALA A 55 10.62 8.45 -5.05
CA ALA A 55 10.53 7.00 -4.97
C ALA A 55 9.16 6.47 -5.41
N VAL A 56 8.07 7.12 -4.97
CA VAL A 56 6.70 6.80 -5.39
C VAL A 56 6.55 6.94 -6.90
N ARG A 57 6.96 8.08 -7.49
CA ARG A 57 6.89 8.27 -8.95
C ARG A 57 7.68 7.22 -9.73
N ARG A 58 8.87 6.85 -9.24
CA ARG A 58 9.69 5.81 -9.86
C ARG A 58 9.01 4.45 -9.83
N LEU A 59 8.43 4.06 -8.70
CA LEU A 59 7.70 2.79 -8.62
C LEU A 59 6.46 2.82 -9.52
N HIS A 60 5.68 3.90 -9.47
CA HIS A 60 4.49 4.09 -10.30
C HIS A 60 4.77 3.87 -11.79
N GLY A 61 5.88 4.44 -12.30
CA GLY A 61 6.27 4.29 -13.71
C GLY A 61 6.74 2.88 -14.07
N ARG A 62 7.22 2.08 -13.10
CA ARG A 62 7.68 0.71 -13.32
C ARG A 62 6.57 -0.33 -13.25
N ILE A 63 5.51 -0.07 -12.49
CA ILE A 63 4.40 -1.03 -12.25
C ILE A 63 3.91 -1.75 -13.52
N PRO A 64 3.73 -1.11 -14.69
CA PRO A 64 3.29 -1.80 -15.91
C PRO A 64 4.22 -2.92 -16.40
N GLU A 65 5.47 -2.94 -15.93
CA GLU A 65 6.51 -3.90 -16.32
C GLU A 65 6.84 -4.91 -15.22
N LEU A 66 6.24 -4.76 -14.02
CA LEU A 66 6.55 -5.60 -12.86
C LEU A 66 5.59 -6.79 -12.75
N ASP A 67 6.11 -7.93 -12.31
CA ASP A 67 5.28 -9.02 -11.83
C ASP A 67 4.73 -8.72 -10.41
N TYR A 68 3.80 -9.55 -9.94
CA TYR A 68 3.19 -9.37 -8.63
C TYR A 68 4.21 -9.35 -7.48
N PRO A 69 5.15 -10.32 -7.35
CA PRO A 69 6.18 -10.27 -6.31
C PRO A 69 7.02 -8.99 -6.35
N GLN A 70 7.41 -8.53 -7.54
CA GLN A 70 8.20 -7.32 -7.71
C GLN A 70 7.42 -6.06 -7.32
N THR A 71 6.14 -6.01 -7.69
CA THR A 71 5.25 -4.91 -7.30
C THR A 71 5.13 -4.85 -5.77
N LEU A 72 4.87 -6.00 -5.13
CA LEU A 72 4.75 -6.09 -3.68
C LEU A 72 6.05 -5.67 -2.96
N VAL A 73 7.21 -6.12 -3.45
CA VAL A 73 8.51 -5.69 -2.92
C VAL A 73 8.71 -4.18 -3.10
N GLY A 74 8.26 -3.62 -4.22
CA GLY A 74 8.26 -2.17 -4.45
C GLY A 74 7.48 -1.41 -3.38
N PHE A 75 6.27 -1.85 -3.04
CA PHE A 75 5.47 -1.26 -1.96
C PHE A 75 6.19 -1.34 -0.61
N MET A 76 6.79 -2.50 -0.28
CA MET A 76 7.56 -2.67 0.95
C MET A 76 8.75 -1.69 1.00
N GLN A 77 9.43 -1.46 -0.12
CA GLN A 77 10.52 -0.47 -0.19
C GLN A 77 10.03 0.95 0.07
N ILE A 78 8.85 1.35 -0.44
CA ILE A 78 8.27 2.66 -0.17
C ILE A 78 8.02 2.86 1.33
N VAL A 79 7.44 1.86 2.01
CA VAL A 79 7.19 1.92 3.46
C VAL A 79 8.50 1.91 4.25
N ALA A 80 9.50 1.13 3.81
CA ALA A 80 10.80 1.05 4.47
C ALA A 80 11.57 2.38 4.48
N LEU A 81 11.32 3.28 3.52
CA LEU A 81 11.92 4.62 3.51
C LEU A 81 11.57 5.46 4.74
N LEU A 82 10.46 5.16 5.41
CA LEU A 82 10.05 5.88 6.62
C LEU A 82 10.97 5.57 7.82
N GLY A 83 11.72 4.47 7.75
CA GLY A 83 12.85 4.14 8.63
C GLY A 83 12.54 3.13 9.75
N PRO A 84 13.57 2.71 10.51
CA PRO A 84 13.43 1.80 11.63
C PRO A 84 12.66 2.47 12.78
N GLY A 85 11.50 1.89 13.14
CA GLY A 85 10.58 2.45 14.15
C GLY A 85 9.13 2.49 13.67
N ASP A 86 8.90 2.48 12.36
CA ASP A 86 7.57 2.50 11.75
C ASP A 86 6.95 1.09 11.59
N GLY A 87 7.25 0.19 12.53
CA GLY A 87 6.70 -1.17 12.60
C GLY A 87 5.17 -1.24 12.82
N HIS A 88 4.50 -0.09 12.93
CA HIS A 88 3.04 0.04 13.02
C HIS A 88 2.38 0.38 11.68
N SER A 89 3.16 0.73 10.64
CA SER A 89 2.68 0.91 9.27
C SER A 89 2.59 -0.46 8.60
N ARG A 90 1.44 -1.13 8.76
CA ARG A 90 1.17 -2.44 8.14
C ARG A 90 0.32 -2.25 6.89
N VAL A 91 0.82 -2.73 5.75
CA VAL A 91 -0.04 -3.06 4.60
C VAL A 91 -0.83 -4.30 4.99
N ARG A 92 -2.16 -4.21 4.94
CA ARG A 92 -3.03 -5.39 4.99
C ARG A 92 -3.41 -5.71 3.55
N LEU A 93 -3.02 -6.90 3.10
CA LEU A 93 -3.51 -7.55 1.88
C LEU A 93 -4.80 -8.31 2.21
#